data_AF-A0A916E4V7-F1
#
_entry.id   AF-A0A916E4V7-F1
#
_cell.length_a   1.000
_cell.length_b   1.000
_cell.length_c   1.000
_cell.angle_alpha   90.00
_cell.angle_beta   90.00
_cell.angle_gamma   90.00
#
_symmetry.space_group_name_H-M   'P 1'
#
loop_
_entity.id
_entity.type
_entity.pdbx_description
1 polymer ?
#
loop_
_entity_poly.entity_id
_entity_poly.type
_entity_poly.pdbx_seq_one_letter_code
_entity_poly.pdbx_strand_id
1 'polypeptide(L)'
;MSDPLSHDLFQEYQPTELHHQGVEHLISCYQKGLARIKTVYRQEVLEIECRNTHGRRAIEVVRTRLKDFTQQKKNRRTKVKLSQGTSQTGGSRNADNLELSHLPNDQISLLKKKRKQTTPEEEKILEALLVYEDELPDSAINEVLDKLSSDWNKTKVKAAWRYRKSKIQIINNNNNK
;
A
#
# COMPACT_ATOMS: atom_id res chain seq x y z
N MET A 1 27.24 -41.00 7.82
CA MET A 1 26.28 -40.28 8.67
C MET A 1 25.34 -41.33 9.25
N SER A 2 25.10 -41.28 10.56
CA SER A 2 24.00 -42.03 11.19
C SER A 2 22.67 -41.58 10.59
N ASP A 3 21.64 -42.42 10.64
CA ASP A 3 20.28 -41.96 10.35
C ASP A 3 19.87 -40.93 11.42
N PRO A 4 19.56 -39.66 11.04
CA PRO A 4 19.16 -38.66 12.01
C PRO A 4 17.78 -38.93 12.62
N LEU A 5 16.94 -39.78 12.03
CA LEU A 5 15.66 -40.19 12.63
C LEU A 5 15.81 -41.30 13.67
N SER A 6 16.91 -42.07 13.67
CA SER A 6 17.10 -43.18 14.62
C SER A 6 17.59 -42.74 16.01
N HIS A 7 17.79 -41.43 16.23
CA HIS A 7 18.34 -40.88 17.46
C HIS A 7 17.35 -40.99 18.64
N ASP A 8 17.84 -41.40 19.82
CA ASP A 8 17.01 -41.72 21.00
C ASP A 8 16.05 -40.58 21.42
N LEU A 9 16.49 -39.32 21.28
CA LEU A 9 15.67 -38.11 21.50
C LEU A 9 14.34 -38.08 20.71
N PHE A 10 14.25 -38.77 19.56
CA PHE A 10 13.04 -38.82 18.73
C PHE A 10 12.22 -40.11 18.92
N GLN A 11 12.70 -41.05 19.75
CA GLN A 11 11.99 -42.28 20.08
C GLN A 11 10.90 -42.04 21.14
N GLU A 12 11.18 -41.22 22.16
CA GLU A 12 10.21 -40.84 23.20
C GLU A 12 9.16 -39.84 22.67
N TYR A 13 9.55 -38.92 21.80
CA TYR A 13 8.71 -37.85 21.26
C TYR A 13 8.88 -37.75 19.74
N GLN A 14 7.96 -38.35 18.97
CA GLN A 14 7.98 -38.24 17.51
C GLN A 14 7.69 -36.79 17.08
N PRO A 15 8.60 -36.10 16.37
CA PRO A 15 8.38 -34.72 15.98
C PRO A 15 7.39 -34.62 14.82
N THR A 16 6.36 -33.79 14.95
CA THR A 16 5.30 -33.61 13.96
C THR A 16 5.80 -33.19 12.57
N GLU A 17 6.94 -32.48 12.50
CA GLU A 17 7.51 -31.90 11.27
C GLU A 17 8.79 -32.59 10.77
N LEU A 18 9.38 -33.51 11.55
CA LEU A 18 10.67 -34.15 11.21
C LEU A 18 10.48 -35.46 10.44
N HIS A 19 9.81 -35.38 9.29
CA HIS A 19 9.69 -36.50 8.35
C HIS A 19 10.95 -36.67 7.49
N HIS A 20 11.18 -37.87 6.95
CA HIS A 20 12.32 -38.22 6.07
C HIS A 20 12.55 -37.18 4.96
N GLN A 21 11.49 -36.77 4.24
CA GLN A 21 11.54 -35.74 3.21
C GLN A 21 12.06 -34.38 3.72
N GLY A 22 11.79 -34.05 4.99
CA GLY A 22 12.26 -32.82 5.64
C GLY A 22 13.75 -32.88 5.96
N VAL A 23 14.21 -34.03 6.44
CA VAL A 23 15.63 -34.35 6.64
C VAL A 23 16.40 -34.29 5.32
N GLU A 24 15.92 -34.95 4.26
CA GLU A 24 16.52 -34.89 2.93
C GLU A 24 16.58 -33.46 2.39
N HIS A 25 15.50 -32.69 2.57
CA HIS A 25 15.47 -31.28 2.19
C HIS A 25 16.55 -30.48 2.93
N LEU A 26 16.65 -30.63 4.25
CA LEU A 26 17.64 -29.95 5.09
C LEU A 26 19.08 -30.30 4.70
N ILE A 27 19.38 -31.58 4.47
CA ILE A 27 20.68 -32.04 3.96
C ILE A 27 20.99 -31.39 2.60
N SER A 28 20.00 -31.35 1.69
CA SER A 28 20.18 -30.72 0.38
C SER A 28 20.43 -29.20 0.43
N CYS A 29 19.92 -28.51 1.47
CA CYS A 29 20.08 -27.08 1.64
C CYS A 29 21.54 -26.66 1.82
N TYR A 30 22.39 -27.48 2.44
CA TYR A 30 23.81 -27.18 2.59
C TYR A 30 24.52 -27.06 1.23
N GLN A 31 24.34 -28.05 0.35
CA GLN A 31 24.95 -28.03 -0.99
C GLN A 31 24.39 -26.90 -1.87
N LYS A 32 23.07 -26.64 -1.80
CA LYS A 32 22.43 -25.50 -2.47
C LYS A 32 22.98 -24.16 -1.97
N GLY A 33 23.20 -24.03 -0.66
CA GLY A 33 23.81 -22.86 -0.03
C GLY A 33 25.25 -22.63 -0.47
N LEU A 34 26.08 -23.69 -0.48
CA LEU A 34 27.45 -23.65 -0.98
C LEU A 34 27.53 -23.26 -2.47
N ALA A 35 26.64 -23.78 -3.31
CA ALA A 35 26.56 -23.36 -4.70
C ALA A 35 26.21 -21.86 -4.81
N ARG A 36 25.19 -21.41 -4.07
CA ARG A 36 24.74 -20.01 -4.11
C ARG A 36 25.78 -19.03 -3.60
N ILE A 37 26.47 -19.31 -2.49
CA ILE A 37 27.50 -18.39 -1.96
C ILE A 37 28.71 -18.29 -2.89
N LYS A 38 29.12 -19.39 -3.54
CA LYS A 38 30.16 -19.40 -4.57
C LYS A 38 29.76 -18.54 -5.78
N THR A 39 28.51 -18.61 -6.23
CA THR A 39 27.97 -17.75 -7.30
C THR A 39 27.94 -16.28 -6.89
N VAL A 40 27.47 -15.95 -5.69
CA VAL A 40 27.47 -14.56 -5.17
C VAL A 40 28.90 -14.01 -5.13
N TYR A 41 29.88 -14.78 -4.65
CA TYR A 41 31.28 -14.36 -4.62
C TYR A 41 31.84 -14.04 -6.02
N ARG A 42 31.54 -14.88 -7.03
CA ARG A 42 31.97 -14.63 -8.42
C ARG A 42 31.28 -13.43 -9.07
N GLN A 43 30.06 -13.11 -8.65
CA GLN A 43 29.27 -11.98 -9.17
C GLN A 43 29.54 -10.64 -8.48
N GLU A 44 29.78 -10.65 -7.16
CA GLU A 44 29.82 -9.41 -6.35
C GLU A 44 31.21 -9.08 -5.78
N VAL A 45 32.17 -10.02 -5.78
CA VAL A 45 33.54 -9.78 -5.29
C VAL A 45 34.57 -9.89 -6.41
N LEU A 46 34.47 -10.91 -7.27
CA LEU A 46 35.37 -11.06 -8.41
C LEU A 46 34.87 -10.37 -9.70
N GLU A 47 33.59 -10.02 -9.76
CA GLU A 47 32.92 -9.41 -10.92
C GLU A 47 33.08 -10.16 -12.27
N ILE A 48 33.41 -11.46 -12.22
CA ILE A 48 33.63 -12.33 -13.40
C ILE A 48 32.34 -12.93 -13.98
N GLU A 49 31.26 -12.95 -13.20
CA GLU A 49 29.92 -13.37 -13.64
C GLU A 49 28.95 -12.19 -13.59
N CYS A 50 28.01 -12.10 -14.54
CA CYS A 50 26.96 -11.08 -14.52
C CYS A 50 26.11 -11.18 -13.24
N ARG A 51 26.02 -10.06 -12.50
CA ARG A 51 25.24 -9.99 -11.25
C ARG A 51 23.77 -10.32 -11.45
N ASN A 52 23.29 -11.37 -10.78
CA ASN A 52 21.89 -11.75 -10.83
C ASN A 52 21.02 -10.73 -10.08
N THR A 53 20.12 -10.03 -10.79
CA THR A 53 19.22 -9.02 -10.22
C THR A 53 17.79 -9.50 -9.99
N HIS A 54 17.49 -10.77 -10.28
CA HIS A 54 16.17 -11.35 -10.04
C HIS A 54 15.85 -11.41 -8.53
N GLY A 55 14.57 -11.30 -8.19
CA GLY A 55 14.10 -11.14 -6.80
C GLY A 55 14.05 -9.68 -6.33
N ARG A 56 15.10 -8.87 -6.54
CA ARG A 56 15.08 -7.43 -6.15
C ARG A 56 14.34 -6.52 -7.15
N ARG A 57 14.07 -7.00 -8.36
CA ARG A 57 13.43 -6.23 -9.46
C ARG A 57 12.04 -6.71 -9.88
N ALA A 58 11.51 -7.77 -9.27
CA ALA A 58 10.13 -8.22 -9.47
C ALA A 58 9.14 -7.28 -8.74
N ILE A 59 9.09 -6.02 -9.20
CA ILE A 59 8.11 -5.04 -8.80
C ILE A 59 7.19 -4.87 -10.01
N GLU A 60 6.03 -5.52 -9.99
CA GLU A 60 4.98 -5.38 -11.03
C GLU A 60 4.34 -3.97 -11.05
N VAL A 61 4.83 -3.06 -10.21
CA VAL A 61 4.46 -1.65 -10.23
C VAL A 61 5.27 -0.91 -11.29
N VAL A 62 4.60 -0.53 -12.38
CA VAL A 62 5.13 0.37 -13.40
C VAL A 62 5.59 1.69 -12.76
N ARG A 63 6.91 1.87 -12.64
CA ARG A 63 7.52 3.09 -12.06
C ARG A 63 7.44 4.27 -13.03
N THR A 64 6.36 5.04 -12.92
CA THR A 64 6.18 6.31 -13.65
C THR A 64 7.19 7.36 -13.16
N ARG A 65 8.07 7.85 -14.05
CA ARG A 65 8.96 8.98 -13.81
C ARG A 65 8.30 10.29 -14.24
N LEU A 66 8.80 11.44 -13.76
CA LEU A 66 8.25 12.77 -14.09
C LEU A 66 8.14 13.02 -15.61
N LYS A 67 9.10 12.52 -16.40
CA LYS A 67 9.09 12.58 -17.87
C LYS A 67 7.92 11.83 -18.52
N ASP A 68 7.43 10.76 -17.88
CA ASP A 68 6.34 9.95 -18.42
C ASP A 68 5.00 10.68 -18.21
N PHE A 69 4.88 11.47 -17.12
CA PHE A 69 3.75 12.38 -16.91
C PHE A 69 3.71 13.52 -17.93
N THR A 70 4.85 14.15 -18.26
CA THR A 70 4.88 15.21 -19.28
C THR A 70 4.54 14.66 -20.68
N GLN A 71 5.02 13.45 -21.01
CA GLN A 71 4.67 12.79 -22.27
C GLN A 71 3.19 12.37 -22.30
N GLN A 72 2.64 11.82 -21.20
CA GLN A 72 1.21 11.51 -21.10
C GLN A 72 0.34 12.79 -21.22
N LYS A 73 0.76 13.92 -20.64
CA LYS A 73 0.07 15.22 -20.77
C LYS A 73 0.09 15.74 -22.22
N LYS A 74 1.20 15.55 -22.95
CA LYS A 74 1.29 15.85 -24.40
C LYS A 74 0.35 14.97 -25.21
N ASN A 75 0.36 13.65 -24.96
CA ASN A 75 -0.44 12.67 -25.68
C ASN A 75 -1.96 12.79 -25.40
N ARG A 76 -2.36 13.21 -24.20
CA ARG A 76 -3.76 13.54 -23.89
C ARG A 76 -4.23 14.77 -24.68
N ARG A 77 -3.38 15.81 -24.82
CA ARG A 77 -3.72 17.02 -25.61
C ARG A 77 -3.90 16.74 -27.10
N THR A 78 -3.12 15.83 -27.69
CA THR A 78 -3.35 15.38 -29.07
C THR A 78 -4.58 14.48 -29.20
N LYS A 79 -4.83 13.57 -28.25
CA LYS A 79 -6.02 12.70 -28.30
C LYS A 79 -7.35 13.47 -28.16
N VAL A 80 -7.41 14.50 -27.31
CA VAL A 80 -8.60 15.37 -27.16
C VAL A 80 -8.96 16.10 -28.45
N LYS A 81 -7.98 16.47 -29.30
CA LYS A 81 -8.25 17.07 -30.62
C LYS A 81 -8.87 16.08 -31.63
N LEU A 82 -8.82 14.77 -31.37
CA LEU A 82 -9.31 13.74 -32.29
C LEU A 82 -10.65 13.13 -31.84
N SER A 83 -11.04 13.29 -30.57
CA SER A 83 -12.22 12.64 -29.99
C SER A 83 -13.41 13.58 -29.72
N GLN A 84 -13.48 14.73 -30.39
CA GLN A 84 -14.53 15.73 -30.16
C GLN A 84 -15.79 15.48 -31.02
N GLY A 85 -16.04 14.23 -31.41
CA GLY A 85 -17.14 13.82 -32.28
C GLY A 85 -17.71 12.44 -31.93
N THR A 86 -18.34 12.31 -30.75
CA THR A 86 -19.54 11.46 -30.48
C THR A 86 -19.94 11.59 -29.01
N SER A 87 -21.23 11.39 -28.72
CA SER A 87 -21.89 11.77 -27.45
C SER A 87 -22.63 10.60 -26.79
N GLN A 88 -23.10 10.81 -25.54
CA GLN A 88 -24.16 10.05 -24.81
C GLN A 88 -23.76 8.77 -24.03
N THR A 89 -24.45 8.24 -22.98
CA THR A 89 -25.30 8.75 -21.85
C THR A 89 -25.58 7.57 -20.86
N GLY A 90 -25.84 7.79 -19.55
CA GLY A 90 -26.30 6.76 -18.55
C GLY A 90 -25.16 5.99 -17.81
N GLY A 91 -25.30 5.18 -16.73
CA GLY A 91 -26.37 4.75 -15.80
C GLY A 91 -25.92 3.45 -15.07
N SER A 92 -26.24 3.08 -13.81
CA SER A 92 -27.03 3.73 -12.73
C SER A 92 -26.51 3.39 -11.29
N ARG A 93 -27.12 2.46 -10.51
CA ARG A 93 -26.87 2.13 -9.08
C ARG A 93 -27.13 0.64 -8.74
N ASN A 94 -26.38 0.08 -7.76
CA ASN A 94 -26.69 -0.98 -6.77
C ASN A 94 -27.25 -2.36 -7.24
N ALA A 95 -27.23 -3.47 -6.48
CA ALA A 95 -26.31 -4.05 -5.47
C ALA A 95 -26.84 -5.47 -5.16
N ASP A 96 -25.98 -6.47 -4.92
CA ASP A 96 -26.09 -7.55 -3.89
C ASP A 96 -25.24 -8.80 -4.22
N ASN A 97 -24.97 -9.60 -3.18
CA ASN A 97 -23.93 -10.62 -3.15
C ASN A 97 -24.33 -11.95 -3.80
N LEU A 98 -23.40 -12.61 -4.47
CA LEU A 98 -22.92 -13.93 -4.01
C LEU A 98 -21.50 -14.22 -4.50
N GLU A 99 -20.73 -14.89 -3.64
CA GLU A 99 -19.62 -15.80 -3.94
C GLU A 99 -18.78 -15.56 -5.21
N LEU A 100 -17.58 -15.00 -5.05
CA LEU A 100 -16.52 -15.16 -6.03
C LEU A 100 -15.12 -15.07 -5.39
N SER A 101 -14.67 -16.20 -4.84
CA SER A 101 -13.24 -16.51 -4.94
C SER A 101 -12.88 -16.66 -6.43
N HIS A 102 -11.59 -16.65 -6.79
CA HIS A 102 -11.12 -16.77 -8.18
C HIS A 102 -11.70 -15.75 -9.21
N LEU A 103 -11.23 -14.48 -9.13
CA LEU A 103 -11.30 -13.51 -10.25
C LEU A 103 -9.93 -12.89 -10.60
N PRO A 104 -9.69 -12.50 -11.87
CA PRO A 104 -8.51 -11.76 -12.29
C PRO A 104 -8.37 -10.36 -11.64
N ASN A 105 -7.12 -9.97 -11.42
CA ASN A 105 -6.69 -8.79 -10.64
C ASN A 105 -7.27 -7.44 -11.11
N ASP A 106 -7.65 -7.31 -12.38
CA ASP A 106 -8.07 -6.04 -12.98
C ASP A 106 -9.34 -5.44 -12.34
N GLN A 107 -10.26 -6.27 -11.85
CA GLN A 107 -11.50 -5.79 -11.21
C GLN A 107 -11.27 -5.22 -9.80
N ILE A 108 -10.19 -5.61 -9.11
CA ILE A 108 -9.86 -5.12 -7.75
C ILE A 108 -9.61 -3.59 -7.77
N SER A 109 -9.20 -3.04 -8.91
CA SER A 109 -8.96 -1.61 -9.09
C SER A 109 -10.19 -0.72 -8.88
N LEU A 110 -11.41 -1.25 -9.09
CA LEU A 110 -12.69 -0.54 -8.93
C LEU A 110 -13.20 -0.51 -7.48
N LEU A 111 -12.72 -1.40 -6.61
CA LEU A 111 -13.12 -1.50 -5.20
C LEU A 111 -12.36 -0.55 -4.25
N LYS A 112 -11.61 0.41 -4.81
CA LYS A 112 -11.01 1.50 -4.03
C LYS A 112 -12.12 2.37 -3.45
N LYS A 113 -12.49 2.13 -2.19
CA LYS A 113 -13.40 2.98 -1.40
C LYS A 113 -13.04 4.45 -1.64
N LYS A 114 -13.90 5.18 -2.35
CA LYS A 114 -13.72 6.61 -2.57
C LYS A 114 -13.64 7.25 -1.19
N ARG A 115 -12.51 7.90 -0.88
CA ARG A 115 -12.43 8.74 0.34
C ARG A 115 -13.53 9.78 0.21
N LYS A 116 -14.49 9.81 1.14
CA LYS A 116 -15.45 10.92 1.19
C LYS A 116 -14.65 12.22 1.30
N GLN A 117 -14.96 13.17 0.43
CA GLN A 117 -14.51 14.54 0.58
C GLN A 117 -15.38 15.17 1.66
N THR A 118 -14.76 15.94 2.55
CA THR A 118 -15.47 16.81 3.48
C THR A 118 -16.40 17.71 2.68
N THR A 119 -17.67 17.80 3.06
CA THR A 119 -18.60 18.76 2.42
C THR A 119 -18.23 20.19 2.85
N PRO A 120 -18.58 21.24 2.08
CA PRO A 120 -18.27 22.62 2.49
C PRO A 120 -18.91 23.01 3.84
N GLU A 121 -20.03 22.38 4.21
CA GLU A 121 -20.68 22.54 5.51
C GLU A 121 -19.85 21.89 6.64
N GLU A 122 -19.40 20.65 6.44
CA GLU A 122 -18.49 19.97 7.36
C GLU A 122 -17.14 20.72 7.48
N GLU A 123 -16.65 21.33 6.39
CA GLU A 123 -15.43 22.15 6.43
C GLU A 123 -15.60 23.37 7.35
N LYS A 124 -16.72 24.10 7.22
CA LYS A 124 -17.05 25.26 8.06
C LYS A 124 -17.22 24.89 9.54
N ILE A 125 -17.83 23.73 9.84
CA ILE A 125 -17.95 23.23 11.22
C ILE A 125 -16.56 22.93 11.81
N LEU A 126 -15.67 22.33 11.02
CA LEU A 126 -14.31 21.99 11.46
C LEU A 126 -13.36 23.19 11.52
N GLU A 127 -13.65 24.29 10.82
CA GLU A 127 -12.90 25.55 10.95
C GLU A 127 -13.10 26.22 12.31
N ALA A 128 -14.27 26.05 12.95
CA ALA A 128 -14.51 26.55 14.31
C ALA A 128 -13.53 25.97 15.36
N LEU A 129 -12.93 24.81 15.09
CA LEU A 129 -11.93 24.19 15.98
C LEU A 129 -10.53 24.83 15.87
N LEU A 130 -10.30 25.74 14.92
CA LEU A 130 -9.01 26.45 14.78
C LEU A 130 -8.72 27.44 15.91
N VAL A 131 -9.72 27.77 16.75
CA VAL A 131 -9.58 28.61 17.95
C VAL A 131 -8.65 27.98 19.00
N TYR A 132 -8.48 26.65 19.00
CA TYR A 132 -7.63 25.95 19.96
C TYR A 132 -6.18 25.86 19.45
N GLU A 133 -5.23 26.54 20.11
CA GLU A 133 -3.83 26.69 19.64
C GLU A 133 -2.88 25.54 20.02
N ASP A 134 -3.05 24.90 21.18
CA ASP A 134 -2.17 23.82 21.65
C ASP A 134 -2.88 22.47 21.73
N GLU A 135 -3.93 22.39 22.54
CA GLU A 135 -4.71 21.15 22.75
C GLU A 135 -6.17 21.32 22.34
N LEU A 136 -6.73 20.29 21.71
CA LEU A 136 -8.13 20.23 21.31
C LEU A 136 -8.90 19.42 22.36
N PRO A 137 -9.71 20.04 23.24
CA PRO A 137 -10.35 19.33 24.34
C PRO A 137 -11.42 18.36 23.83
N ASP A 138 -11.54 17.21 24.49
CA ASP A 138 -12.48 16.17 24.07
C ASP A 138 -13.96 16.59 24.18
N SER A 139 -14.28 17.62 24.97
CA SER A 139 -15.61 18.26 25.01
C SER A 139 -15.97 18.93 23.69
N ALA A 140 -15.09 19.79 23.16
CA ALA A 140 -15.28 20.47 21.88
C ALA A 140 -15.31 19.49 20.69
N ILE A 141 -14.60 18.36 20.81
CA ILE A 141 -14.64 17.29 19.81
C ILE A 141 -16.00 16.60 19.80
N ASN A 142 -16.60 16.34 20.96
CA ASN A 142 -17.94 15.75 21.03
C ASN A 142 -18.97 16.72 20.44
N GLU A 143 -18.93 18.01 20.84
CA GLU A 143 -19.87 19.03 20.34
C GLU A 143 -19.80 19.21 18.81
N VAL A 144 -18.62 19.09 18.22
CA VAL A 144 -18.47 19.10 16.75
C VAL A 144 -18.90 17.77 16.13
N LEU A 145 -18.66 16.64 16.78
CA LEU A 145 -19.08 15.33 16.30
C LEU A 145 -20.61 15.21 16.23
N ASP A 146 -21.33 15.80 17.20
CA ASP A 146 -22.81 15.87 17.21
C ASP A 146 -23.39 16.72 16.05
N LYS A 147 -22.59 17.64 15.50
CA LYS A 147 -22.96 18.50 14.35
C LYS A 147 -22.52 17.93 13.00
N LEU A 148 -21.74 16.86 12.98
CA LEU A 148 -21.20 16.23 11.79
C LEU A 148 -22.00 14.99 11.36
N SER A 149 -21.79 14.53 10.13
CA SER A 149 -22.39 13.28 9.66
C SER A 149 -21.88 12.07 10.48
N SER A 150 -22.69 11.02 10.58
CA SER A 150 -22.38 9.78 11.32
C SER A 150 -21.12 9.04 10.86
N ASP A 151 -20.57 9.40 9.69
CA ASP A 151 -19.26 8.95 9.23
C ASP A 151 -18.08 9.53 10.05
N TRP A 152 -18.27 10.59 10.85
CA TRP A 152 -17.21 11.22 11.62
C TRP A 152 -16.97 10.51 12.96
N ASN A 153 -15.69 10.44 13.35
CA ASN A 153 -15.28 9.93 14.66
C ASN A 153 -14.20 10.84 15.25
N LYS A 154 -13.98 10.75 16.57
CA LYS A 154 -13.04 11.62 17.30
C LYS A 154 -11.65 11.65 16.66
N THR A 155 -11.17 10.50 16.15
CA THR A 155 -9.89 10.37 15.45
C THR A 155 -9.85 11.17 14.14
N LYS A 156 -10.91 11.11 13.31
CA LYS A 156 -11.04 11.91 12.09
C LYS A 156 -11.08 13.41 12.40
N VAL A 157 -11.77 13.83 13.45
CA VAL A 157 -11.81 15.24 13.89
C VAL A 157 -10.42 15.70 14.32
N LYS A 158 -9.74 14.97 15.23
CA LYS A 158 -8.35 15.27 15.65
C LYS A 158 -7.37 15.32 14.47
N ALA A 159 -7.48 14.39 13.51
CA ALA A 159 -6.63 14.37 12.31
C ALA A 159 -6.90 15.56 11.37
N ALA A 160 -8.17 15.91 11.16
CA ALA A 160 -8.58 17.01 10.29
C ALA A 160 -8.19 18.39 10.87
N TRP A 161 -8.19 18.53 12.20
CA TRP A 161 -7.68 19.71 12.90
C TRP A 161 -6.17 19.86 12.75
N ARG A 162 -5.39 18.79 13.02
CA ARG A 162 -3.92 18.78 12.83
C ARG A 162 -3.53 19.17 11.40
N TYR A 163 -4.20 18.57 10.40
CA TYR A 163 -3.95 18.88 8.99
C TYR A 163 -4.19 20.35 8.64
N ARG A 164 -5.28 20.96 9.14
CA ARG A 164 -5.57 22.39 8.92
C ARG A 164 -4.50 23.29 9.54
N LYS A 165 -4.05 23.00 10.78
CA LYS A 165 -2.95 23.75 11.42
C LYS A 165 -1.67 23.73 10.60
N SER A 166 -1.21 22.55 10.18
CA SER A 166 -0.02 22.44 9.33
C SER A 166 -0.19 23.16 8.00
N LYS A 167 -1.38 23.11 7.39
CA LYS A 167 -1.70 23.85 6.16
C LYS A 167 -1.62 25.37 6.36
N ILE A 168 -2.14 25.90 7.47
CA ILE A 168 -2.08 27.34 7.80
C ILE A 168 -0.63 27.78 8.06
N GLN A 169 0.15 27.01 8.82
CA GLN A 169 1.58 27.28 9.04
C GLN A 169 2.36 27.34 7.71
N ILE A 170 2.11 26.42 6.78
CA ILE A 170 2.74 26.42 5.45
C ILE A 170 2.34 27.67 4.64
N ILE A 171 1.06 28.09 4.69
CA ILE A 171 0.60 29.29 3.99
C ILE A 171 1.27 30.56 4.57
N ASN A 172 1.28 30.70 5.89
CA ASN A 172 1.89 31.86 6.55
C ASN A 172 3.40 31.97 6.26
N ASN A 173 4.12 30.84 6.27
CA ASN A 173 5.55 30.79 5.95
C ASN A 173 5.84 31.15 4.48
N ASN A 174 4.92 30.86 3.55
CA ASN A 174 5.07 31.22 2.14
C ASN A 174 4.73 32.69 1.86
N ASN A 175 3.91 33.34 2.70
CA ASN A 175 3.54 34.74 2.54
C ASN A 175 4.58 35.73 3.13
N ASN A 176 5.46 35.23 4.01
CA ASN A 176 6.53 36.01 4.66
C ASN A 176 7.87 35.93 3.89
N LYS A 177 7.84 35.68 2.57
CA LYS A 177 9.01 35.46 1.72
C LYS A 177 8.85 36.07 0.33
#